data_AF-A0A353QDS2-F1
#
_entry.id   AF-A0A353QDS2-F1
#
_cell.length_a   1.000
_cell.length_b   1.000
_cell.length_c   1.000
_cell.angle_alpha   90.00
_cell.angle_beta   90.00
_cell.angle_gamma   90.00
#
_symmetry.space_group_name_H-M   'P 1'
#
loop_
_entity.id
_entity.type
_entity.pdbx_description
1 polymer ?
#
loop_
_entity_poly.entity_id
_entity_poly.type
_entity_poly.pdbx_seq_one_letter_code
_entity_poly.pdbx_strand_id
1 'polypeptide(L)' 'MPEEQIKLPLKRGQQIGTLIVMSGKEEVGRTAVVALQDVKQANFVVRFFRWLGDVVRGWFGRGAKGE' A
#
# COMPACT_ATOMS: atom_id res chain seq x y z
N MET A 1 0.59 17.60 -11.25
CA MET A 1 1.07 16.39 -11.93
C MET A 1 0.27 15.25 -11.32
N PRO A 2 -0.50 14.46 -12.10
CA PRO A 2 -1.35 13.43 -11.52
C PRO A 2 -0.46 12.46 -10.76
N GLU A 3 -0.81 12.18 -9.51
CA GLU A 3 -0.09 11.20 -8.69
C GLU A 3 -0.22 9.84 -9.39
N GLU A 4 0.83 9.41 -10.10
CA GLU A 4 0.93 8.06 -10.64
C GLU A 4 0.93 7.10 -9.45
N GLN A 5 -0.27 6.68 -9.06
CA GLN A 5 -0.47 5.75 -7.98
C GLN A 5 0.23 4.45 -8.34
N ILE A 6 1.31 4.15 -7.62
CA ILE A 6 2.07 2.91 -7.78
C ILE A 6 1.11 1.73 -7.56
N LYS A 7 0.80 1.02 -8.64
CA LYS A 7 -0.11 -0.12 -8.59
C LYS A 7 0.57 -1.31 -7.92
N LEU A 8 -0.08 -1.83 -6.90
CA LEU A 8 0.24 -3.14 -6.31
C LEU A 8 -0.26 -4.28 -7.21
N PRO A 9 0.31 -5.49 -7.15
CA PRO A 9 1.43 -5.92 -6.31
C PRO A 9 2.81 -5.50 -6.85
N LEU A 10 3.75 -5.22 -5.95
CA LEU A 10 5.15 -4.93 -6.30
C LEU A 10 6.01 -6.15 -5.97
N LYS A 11 6.83 -6.59 -6.93
CA LYS A 11 7.81 -7.66 -6.72
C LYS A 11 9.16 -7.10 -6.32
N ARG A 12 9.91 -7.83 -5.49
CA ARG A 12 11.30 -7.46 -5.18
C ARG A 12 12.13 -7.35 -6.47
N GLY A 13 12.87 -6.24 -6.60
CA GLY A 13 13.68 -5.92 -7.78
C GLY A 13 12.91 -5.22 -8.91
N GLN A 14 11.60 -5.03 -8.79
CA GLN A 14 10.82 -4.31 -9.80
C GLN A 14 11.19 -2.83 -9.81
N GLN A 15 11.51 -2.28 -10.99
CA GLN A 15 11.74 -0.85 -11.14
C GLN A 15 10.44 -0.08 -10.91
N ILE A 16 10.47 0.84 -9.94
CA ILE A 16 9.35 1.70 -9.56
C ILE A 16 9.52 3.09 -10.18
N GLY A 17 10.76 3.50 -10.42
CA GLY A 17 11.04 4.81 -11.00
C GLY A 17 12.53 5.04 -11.20
N THR A 18 12.89 6.33 -11.27
CA THR A 18 14.26 6.78 -11.52
C THR A 18 14.62 7.84 -10.48
N LEU A 19 15.71 7.63 -9.76
CA LEU A 19 16.31 8.63 -8.88
C LEU A 19 17.20 9.51 -9.76
N ILE A 20 16.91 10.81 -9.77
CA ILE A 20 17.73 11.81 -10.45
C ILE A 20 18.48 12.57 -9.36
N VAL A 21 19.82 12.51 -9.40
CA VAL A 21 20.68 13.28 -8.50
C VAL A 21 21.05 14.58 -9.20
N MET A 22 20.69 15.70 -8.60
CA MET A 22 21.01 17.04 -9.09
C MET A 22 22.04 17.70 -8.19
N SER A 23 23.03 18.36 -8.79
CA SER A 23 23.92 19.30 -8.11
C SER A 23 23.66 20.69 -8.67
N GLY A 24 22.99 21.53 -7.89
CA GLY A 24 22.51 22.84 -8.36
C GLY A 24 21.47 22.71 -9.47
N LYS A 25 21.85 23.07 -10.70
CA LYS A 25 21.00 22.97 -11.91
C LYS A 25 21.42 21.85 -12.87
N GLU A 26 22.47 21.10 -12.54
CA GLU A 26 23.04 20.08 -13.41
C GLU A 26 22.65 18.68 -12.90
N GLU A 27 22.20 17.81 -13.80
CA GLU A 27 21.91 16.41 -13.48
C GLU A 27 23.21 15.60 -13.45
N VAL A 28 23.62 15.18 -12.25
CA VAL A 28 24.89 14.49 -12.00
C VAL A 28 24.77 12.98 -12.23
N GLY A 29 23.56 12.43 -12.13
CA GLY A 29 23.35 11.01 -12.40
C GLY A 29 21.89 10.59 -12.30
N ARG A 30 21.56 9.54 -13.05
CA ARG A 30 20.26 8.89 -13.02
C ARG A 30 20.45 7.42 -12.69
N THR A 31 19.70 6.91 -11.71
CA THR A 31 19.72 5.48 -11.35
C THR A 31 18.31 4.95 -11.19
N ALA A 32 18.12 3.67 -11.53
CA ALA A 32 16.83 3.01 -11.40
C ALA A 32 16.52 2.74 -9.92
N VAL A 33 15.33 3.14 -9.47
CA VAL A 33 14.81 2.81 -8.14
C VAL A 33 14.01 1.54 -8.24
N VAL A 34 14.39 0.54 -7.44
CA VAL A 34 13.75 -0.78 -7.41
C VAL A 34 13.06 -1.05 -6.09
N ALA A 35 12.01 -1.87 -6.11
CA ALA A 35 11.34 -2.36 -4.92
C ALA A 35 12.28 -3.27 -4.11
N LEU A 36 12.57 -2.91 -2.86
CA LEU A 36 13.43 -3.72 -2.00
C LEU A 36 12.75 -4.99 -1.46
N GLN A 37 11.42 -4.97 -1.38
CA GLN A 37 10.60 -6.02 -0.78
C GLN A 37 9.34 -6.26 -1.61
N ASP A 38 8.81 -7.49 -1.51
CA ASP A 38 7.54 -7.85 -2.11
C ASP A 38 6.38 -7.21 -1.33
N VAL A 39 5.61 -6.36 -2.01
CA VAL A 39 4.40 -5.77 -1.45
C VAL A 39 3.20 -6.44 -2.11
N LYS A 40 2.62 -7.40 -1.38
CA LYS A 40 1.41 -8.10 -1.82
C LYS A 40 0.22 -7.15 -1.75
N GLN A 41 -0.63 -7.20 -2.76
CA GLN A 41 -1.94 -6.55 -2.71
C GLN A 41 -2.69 -7.08 -1.49
N ALA A 42 -3.32 -6.19 -0.71
CA ALA A 42 -4.15 -6.61 0.42
C ALA A 42 -5.30 -7.46 -0.12
N ASN A 43 -5.18 -8.78 0.04
CA ASN A 43 -6.12 -9.73 -0.50
C ASN A 43 -7.49 -9.45 0.09
N PHE A 44 -8.49 -9.42 -0.78
CA PHE A 44 -9.93 -9.39 -0.48
C PHE A 44 -10.32 -10.14 0.81
N VAL A 45 -9.64 -11.25 1.09
CA VAL A 45 -9.70 -12.07 2.30
C VAL A 45 -9.55 -11.27 3.61
N VAL A 46 -8.53 -10.42 3.76
CA VAL A 46 -8.34 -9.61 4.99
C VAL A 46 -9.45 -8.57 5.13
N ARG A 47 -9.87 -7.96 4.00
CA ARG A 47 -11.01 -7.04 3.96
C ARG A 47 -12.32 -7.74 4.34
N PHE A 48 -12.52 -8.96 3.86
CA PHE A 48 -13.69 -9.79 4.12
C PHE A 48 -13.77 -10.22 5.60
N PHE A 49 -12.67 -10.71 6.17
CA PHE A 49 -12.64 -11.08 7.60
C PHE A 49 -12.77 -9.86 8.53
N ARG A 50 -12.23 -8.71 8.16
CA ARG A 50 -12.45 -7.45 8.90
C ARG A 50 -13.93 -7.06 8.89
N TRP A 51 -14.57 -7.08 7.71
CA TRP A 51 -15.99 -6.81 7.59
C TRP A 51 -16.84 -7.81 8.39
N LEU A 52 -16.51 -9.10 8.33
CA LEU A 52 -17.21 -10.14 9.08
C LEU A 52 -17.07 -9.92 10.60
N GLY A 53 -15.88 -9.57 11.09
CA GLY A 53 -15.65 -9.23 12.49
C GLY A 53 -16.45 -8.01 12.96
N ASP A 54 -16.56 -6.97 12.12
CA ASP A 54 -17.36 -5.79 12.43
C ASP A 54 -18.87 -6.09 12.44
N VAL A 55 -19.35 -6.95 11.55
CA VAL A 55 -20.75 -7.41 11.54
C VAL A 55 -21.08 -8.26 12.77
N VAL A 56 -20.21 -9.21 13.11
CA VAL A 56 -20.37 -10.06 14.30
C VAL A 56 -20.31 -9.21 15.58
N ARG A 57 -19.38 -8.26 15.68
CA ARG A 57 -19.31 -7.32 16.81
C ARG A 57 -20.54 -6.41 16.88
N GLY A 58 -21.11 -6.00 15.74
CA GLY A 58 -22.36 -5.23 15.70
C GLY A 58 -23.59 -6.03 16.11
N TRP A 59 -23.61 -7.34 15.87
CA TRP A 59 -24.68 -8.25 16.29
C TRP A 59 -24.57 -8.66 17.77
N PHE A 60 -23.38 -8.98 18.26
CA PHE A 60 -23.16 -9.35 19.66
C PHE A 60 -22.99 -8.15 20.60
N GLY A 61 -22.51 -7.01 20.11
CA GLY A 61 -22.34 -5.78 20.89
C GLY A 61 -23.62 -4.98 21.13
N ARG A 62 -24.69 -5.27 20.38
CA ARG A 62 -26.01 -4.65 20.62
C ARG A 62 -26.72 -5.22 21.88
N GLY A 63 -26.19 -6.30 22.46
CA GLY A 63 -26.63 -6.83 23.76
C GLY A 63 -25.94 -6.22 25.00
N ALA A 64 -24.93 -5.36 24.82
CA ALA A 64 -24.12 -4.82 25.93
C ALA A 64 -24.29 -3.31 26.19
N LYS A 65 -25.29 -2.68 25.57
CA LYS A 65 -25.62 -1.27 25.81
C LYS A 65 -27.13 -1.09 25.93
N GLY A 66 -27.68 -1.76 26.94
CA GLY A 66 -29.07 -1.67 27.36
C GLY A 66 -29.11 -1.69 28.88
N GLU A 67 -28.45 -0.72 29.51
CA GLU A 67 -28.70 -0.22 30.87
C GLU A 67 -28.51 1.31 30.83
#